data_AF-A0A1F5Z435-F1
#
_entry.id   AF-A0A1F5Z435-F1
#
_cell.length_a   1.000
_cell.length_b   1.000
_cell.length_c   1.000
_cell.angle_alpha   90.00
_cell.angle_beta   90.00
_cell.angle_gamma   90.00
#
_symmetry.space_group_name_H-M   'P 1'
#
loop_
_entity.id
_entity.type
_entity.pdbx_description
1 polymer ?
#
loop_
_entity_poly.entity_id
_entity_poly.type
_entity_poly.pdbx_seq_one_letter_code
_entity_poly.pdbx_strand_id
1 'polypeptide(L)'
;MSFFAKLKRKIYKNLGFFKAAGILIGIIFAVILISKISVAFIKRVPPILMDPVASLQSDDGRINILILGAGGENHDGPNLTDTMILASLPATTSGNVYFITIPRDIYLDYLGDKINGAYSYGEEKKVGSGLILAKAAVAQVSDLPVHYAVRIDFSAFSQVVDLMGGVDVEVENTFEDNMYPISGRENDPCDGQDPQFLCRYETVTFSKGLNHMDGATALKFARSRHSQDLTEGTDFARSKRQQKIIAAVKQKALSLPILLDFNKGLQIYNTLKSHLDTDITENEFNGFFKLALRLKEAALVNVNLDETLLYNPPIDPVRGWYLIPQNGSFEEIHSFLKQKLSNQ
;
A
#
# COMPACT_ATOMS: atom_id res chain seq x y z
N MET A 1 5.88 -1.60 48.37
CA MET A 1 6.03 -1.27 46.93
C MET A 1 4.66 -0.86 46.38
N SER A 2 4.61 0.07 45.41
CA SER A 2 3.43 0.90 45.15
C SER A 2 2.29 0.23 44.36
N PHE A 3 1.05 0.65 44.65
CA PHE A 3 -0.17 0.43 43.87
C PHE A 3 0.03 0.73 42.36
N PHE A 4 0.84 1.75 42.04
CA PHE A 4 1.22 2.12 40.67
C PHE A 4 1.89 0.98 39.89
N ALA A 5 2.58 0.03 40.54
CA ALA A 5 3.20 -1.11 39.86
C ALA A 5 2.15 -2.14 39.39
N LYS A 6 1.06 -2.34 40.14
CA LYS A 6 -0.06 -3.17 39.70
C LYS A 6 -0.93 -2.45 38.66
N LEU A 7 -1.06 -1.12 38.75
CA LEU A 7 -1.73 -0.31 37.73
C LEU A 7 -0.96 -0.32 36.39
N LYS A 8 0.37 -0.13 36.41
CA LYS A 8 1.24 -0.32 35.24
C LYS A 8 1.15 -1.72 34.62
N ARG A 9 0.80 -2.76 35.39
CA ARG A 9 0.63 -4.14 34.87
C ARG A 9 -0.79 -4.46 34.39
N LYS A 10 -1.77 -3.56 34.56
CA LYS A 10 -3.15 -3.70 34.06
C LYS A 10 -3.49 -2.78 32.89
N ILE A 11 -2.78 -1.65 32.74
CA ILE A 11 -2.92 -0.74 31.58
C ILE A 11 -2.27 -1.33 30.31
N TYR A 12 -1.15 -2.06 30.44
CA TYR A 12 -0.44 -2.70 29.32
C TYR A 12 -1.09 -4.01 28.86
N LYS A 13 -2.43 -4.04 28.66
CA LYS A 13 -3.12 -5.26 28.21
C LYS A 13 -4.25 -5.10 27.18
N ASN A 14 -4.48 -3.89 26.68
CA ASN A 14 -5.28 -3.59 25.48
C ASN A 14 -4.87 -2.19 25.00
N LEU A 15 -3.89 -2.08 24.10
CA LEU A 15 -3.63 -0.93 23.20
C LEU A 15 -2.40 -1.25 22.29
N GLY A 16 -2.43 -2.14 21.29
CA GLY A 16 -3.58 -2.77 20.64
C GLY A 16 -4.37 -1.73 19.83
N PHE A 17 -4.20 -1.58 18.52
CA PHE A 17 -3.67 -2.48 17.47
C PHE A 17 -3.27 -1.59 16.23
N PHE A 18 -3.57 -2.02 14.99
CA PHE A 18 -4.10 -1.16 13.88
C PHE A 18 -3.17 -0.45 12.81
N LYS A 19 -3.18 -0.93 11.53
CA LYS A 19 -3.42 -0.27 10.18
C LYS A 19 -2.55 0.78 9.39
N ALA A 20 -1.58 0.36 8.56
CA ALA A 20 -1.58 0.80 7.14
C ALA A 20 -1.61 2.32 6.76
N ALA A 21 -0.54 3.10 6.98
CA ALA A 21 -0.66 4.56 6.85
C ALA A 21 0.64 5.35 6.53
N GLY A 22 1.21 5.19 5.34
CA GLY A 22 2.21 6.12 4.80
C GLY A 22 1.57 7.14 3.87
N ILE A 23 0.92 6.61 2.84
CA ILE A 23 0.14 7.31 1.81
C ILE A 23 -0.91 8.24 2.44
N LEU A 24 -1.72 7.68 3.33
CA LEU A 24 -2.78 8.38 4.05
C LEU A 24 -2.24 9.47 5.00
N ILE A 25 -0.91 9.57 5.24
CA ILE A 25 -0.32 10.39 6.31
C ILE A 25 0.61 11.51 5.83
N GLY A 26 1.23 11.45 4.65
CA GLY A 26 1.67 12.71 4.02
C GLY A 26 0.48 13.63 3.74
N ILE A 27 -0.69 13.04 3.48
CA ILE A 27 -2.01 13.68 3.45
C ILE A 27 -2.38 14.30 4.82
N ILE A 28 -2.20 13.59 5.94
CA ILE A 28 -2.39 14.18 7.30
C ILE A 28 -1.50 15.41 7.49
N PHE A 29 -0.23 15.29 7.13
CA PHE A 29 0.75 16.32 7.41
C PHE A 29 0.56 17.59 6.58
N ALA A 30 0.05 17.47 5.35
CA ALA A 30 -0.46 18.59 4.57
C ALA A 30 -1.45 19.44 5.39
N VAL A 31 -2.38 18.77 6.08
CA VAL A 31 -3.47 19.40 6.82
C VAL A 31 -2.97 20.14 8.06
N ILE A 32 -1.95 19.62 8.77
CA ILE A 32 -1.34 20.35 9.89
C ILE A 32 -0.71 21.68 9.40
N LEU A 33 -0.20 21.70 8.18
CA LEU A 33 0.36 22.90 7.55
C LEU A 33 -0.72 23.94 7.20
N ILE A 34 -1.69 23.55 6.36
CA ILE A 34 -2.71 24.44 5.83
C ILE A 34 -3.61 24.98 6.96
N SER A 35 -3.98 24.14 7.92
CA SER A 35 -4.82 24.54 9.05
C SER A 35 -4.18 25.59 9.96
N LYS A 36 -2.84 25.70 10.00
CA LYS A 36 -2.13 26.75 10.76
C LYS A 36 -1.96 28.05 9.97
N ILE A 37 -1.80 27.99 8.65
CA ILE A 37 -1.70 29.19 7.79
C ILE A 37 -3.04 29.96 7.77
N SER A 38 -4.17 29.25 7.79
CA SER A 38 -5.51 29.87 7.77
C SER A 38 -5.95 30.56 9.07
N VAL A 39 -5.24 30.40 10.20
CA VAL A 39 -5.66 30.92 11.52
C VAL A 39 -5.79 32.45 11.53
N ALA A 40 -5.05 33.16 10.68
CA ALA A 40 -5.17 34.61 10.54
C ALA A 40 -6.50 35.08 9.91
N PHE A 41 -7.23 34.21 9.21
CA PHE A 41 -8.40 34.59 8.41
C PHE A 41 -9.76 34.07 8.94
N ILE A 42 -9.77 33.19 9.95
CA ILE A 42 -11.00 32.62 10.53
C ILE A 42 -11.65 33.62 11.50
N LYS A 43 -12.22 34.69 10.95
CA LYS A 43 -13.11 35.64 11.64
C LYS A 43 -14.30 36.07 10.76
N ARG A 44 -15.10 35.11 10.26
CA ARG A 44 -16.54 35.26 9.83
C ARG A 44 -17.16 34.01 9.15
N VAL A 45 -17.10 32.83 9.79
CA VAL A 45 -18.01 31.70 9.45
C VAL A 45 -18.39 30.98 10.76
N PRO A 46 -19.67 30.63 11.01
CA PRO A 46 -20.03 29.83 12.18
C PRO A 46 -19.51 28.38 12.03
N PRO A 47 -18.69 27.86 12.97
CA PRO A 47 -18.01 26.58 12.81
C PRO A 47 -18.90 25.38 13.24
N ILE A 48 -19.97 25.09 12.50
CA ILE A 48 -20.98 24.08 12.86
C ILE A 48 -21.44 23.26 11.64
N LEU A 49 -21.55 21.92 11.83
CA LEU A 49 -22.33 20.95 11.04
C LEU A 49 -21.89 20.51 9.61
N MET A 50 -20.60 20.41 9.31
CA MET A 50 -20.13 19.37 8.38
C MET A 50 -18.94 18.58 8.94
N ASP A 51 -19.04 17.25 8.84
CA ASP A 51 -17.97 16.32 9.16
C ASP A 51 -17.16 16.04 7.89
N PRO A 52 -15.85 16.39 7.80
CA PRO A 52 -15.07 16.18 6.57
C PRO A 52 -14.98 14.72 6.09
N VAL A 53 -15.29 13.74 6.94
CA VAL A 53 -15.40 12.33 6.51
C VAL A 53 -16.69 12.08 5.70
N ALA A 54 -17.76 12.82 5.97
CA ALA A 54 -19.05 12.69 5.28
C ALA A 54 -19.09 13.39 3.91
N SER A 55 -18.03 14.10 3.53
CA SER A 55 -17.81 14.61 2.17
C SER A 55 -16.88 13.72 1.33
N LEU A 56 -16.44 12.57 1.85
CA LEU A 56 -15.72 11.56 1.07
C LEU A 56 -16.72 10.68 0.31
N GLN A 57 -16.36 10.26 -0.90
CA GLN A 57 -17.15 9.32 -1.69
C GLN A 57 -17.15 7.94 -1.02
N SER A 58 -18.34 7.37 -0.80
CA SER A 58 -18.52 6.07 -0.14
C SER A 58 -19.79 5.34 -0.59
N ASP A 59 -19.69 4.04 -0.84
CA ASP A 59 -20.79 3.13 -1.14
C ASP A 59 -20.94 2.10 -0.01
N ASP A 60 -22.18 1.75 0.36
CA ASP A 60 -22.52 0.84 1.47
C ASP A 60 -21.79 1.14 2.80
N GLY A 61 -21.52 2.42 3.05
CA GLY A 61 -20.78 2.88 4.24
C GLY A 61 -19.28 2.57 4.20
N ARG A 62 -18.72 2.27 3.03
CA ARG A 62 -17.29 1.98 2.81
C ARG A 62 -16.66 2.92 1.78
N ILE A 63 -15.41 3.32 2.05
CA ILE A 63 -14.57 4.15 1.18
C ILE A 63 -13.43 3.26 0.71
N ASN A 64 -13.37 2.97 -0.58
CA ASN A 64 -12.37 2.07 -1.16
C ASN A 64 -11.30 2.86 -1.91
N ILE A 65 -10.04 2.70 -1.50
CA ILE A 65 -8.87 3.36 -2.09
C ILE A 65 -7.99 2.30 -2.75
N LEU A 66 -7.73 2.43 -4.05
CA LEU A 66 -6.75 1.60 -4.75
C LEU A 66 -5.34 2.15 -4.53
N ILE A 67 -4.49 1.37 -3.88
CA ILE A 67 -3.07 1.65 -3.69
C ILE A 67 -2.27 0.93 -4.78
N LEU A 68 -1.49 1.70 -5.54
CA LEU A 68 -0.62 1.23 -6.61
C LEU A 68 0.85 1.51 -6.25
N GLY A 69 1.67 0.46 -6.18
CA GLY A 69 3.12 0.57 -6.09
C GLY A 69 3.76 0.29 -7.44
N ALA A 70 4.58 1.22 -7.95
CA ALA A 70 5.28 1.11 -9.22
C ALA A 70 6.79 1.32 -9.05
N GLY A 71 7.57 0.97 -10.08
CA GLY A 71 9.01 1.22 -10.09
C GLY A 71 9.37 2.70 -9.93
N GLY A 72 8.78 3.55 -10.78
CA GLY A 72 9.27 4.90 -11.01
C GLY A 72 10.29 4.97 -12.15
N GLU A 73 10.68 6.17 -12.54
CA GLU A 73 11.37 6.47 -13.82
C GLU A 73 12.71 5.73 -14.03
N ASN A 74 13.38 5.30 -12.97
CA ASN A 74 14.68 4.63 -13.01
C ASN A 74 14.61 3.09 -13.10
N HIS A 75 13.46 2.52 -13.45
CA HIS A 75 13.25 1.07 -13.60
C HIS A 75 12.57 0.73 -14.92
N ASP A 76 12.90 -0.45 -15.48
CA ASP A 76 12.22 -1.00 -16.66
C ASP A 76 10.71 -1.19 -16.39
N GLY A 77 9.88 -0.67 -17.30
CA GLY A 77 8.43 -0.61 -17.08
C GLY A 77 8.03 0.35 -15.95
N PRO A 78 8.43 1.63 -15.97
CA PRO A 78 8.31 2.56 -14.83
C PRO A 78 6.87 2.80 -14.35
N ASN A 79 5.90 2.57 -15.26
CA ASN A 79 4.46 2.72 -15.05
C ASN A 79 3.72 1.39 -14.81
N LEU A 80 4.41 0.25 -14.76
CA LEU A 80 3.82 -1.02 -14.32
C LEU A 80 3.58 -1.01 -12.81
N THR A 81 2.41 -1.51 -12.41
CA THR A 81 1.95 -1.47 -11.00
C THR A 81 2.09 -2.82 -10.32
N ASP A 82 3.31 -3.13 -9.89
CA ASP A 82 3.70 -4.41 -9.28
C ASP A 82 3.05 -4.71 -7.93
N THR A 83 2.50 -3.68 -7.27
CA THR A 83 1.68 -3.84 -6.06
C THR A 83 0.34 -3.17 -6.29
N MET A 84 -0.75 -3.94 -6.19
CA MET A 84 -2.12 -3.45 -6.33
C MET A 84 -2.92 -3.90 -5.10
N ILE A 85 -3.34 -2.96 -4.25
CA ILE A 85 -4.05 -3.27 -3.01
C ILE A 85 -5.27 -2.36 -2.89
N LEU A 86 -6.47 -2.94 -2.91
CA LEU A 86 -7.71 -2.21 -2.67
C LEU A 86 -7.96 -2.15 -1.15
N ALA A 87 -7.74 -0.97 -0.58
CA ALA A 87 -7.94 -0.67 0.83
C ALA A 87 -9.39 -0.23 1.09
N SER A 88 -10.22 -1.14 1.59
CA SER A 88 -11.64 -0.88 1.87
C SER A 88 -11.83 -0.39 3.30
N LEU A 89 -12.02 0.92 3.48
CA LEU A 89 -12.22 1.59 4.77
C LEU A 89 -13.71 1.65 5.15
N PRO A 90 -14.11 1.44 6.43
CA PRO A 90 -15.45 1.82 6.87
C PRO A 90 -15.51 3.34 7.08
N ALA A 91 -16.55 4.00 6.59
CA ALA A 91 -16.75 5.45 6.72
C ALA A 91 -17.09 5.89 8.15
N THR A 92 -17.56 4.96 8.99
CA THR A 92 -17.88 5.18 10.41
C THR A 92 -16.73 4.76 11.33
N THR A 93 -16.85 5.00 12.63
CA THR A 93 -15.87 4.59 13.65
C THR A 93 -15.84 3.09 13.94
N SER A 94 -16.79 2.32 13.41
CA SER A 94 -16.97 0.90 13.74
C SER A 94 -16.67 0.03 12.51
N GLY A 95 -15.62 -0.79 12.60
CA GLY A 95 -15.38 -1.87 11.64
C GLY A 95 -13.92 -2.12 11.25
N ASN A 96 -13.76 -3.20 10.48
CA ASN A 96 -12.48 -3.62 9.91
C ASN A 96 -12.15 -2.81 8.65
N VAL A 97 -10.84 -2.57 8.40
CA VAL A 97 -10.34 -2.20 7.08
C VAL A 97 -9.77 -3.45 6.45
N TYR A 98 -10.20 -3.73 5.23
CA TYR A 98 -9.74 -4.87 4.46
C TYR A 98 -8.70 -4.39 3.45
N PHE A 99 -7.51 -4.98 3.48
CA PHE A 99 -6.51 -4.82 2.44
C PHE A 99 -6.64 -6.00 1.50
N ILE A 100 -7.29 -5.75 0.36
CA ILE A 100 -7.54 -6.76 -0.67
C ILE A 100 -6.38 -6.69 -1.66
N THR A 101 -5.45 -7.64 -1.56
CA THR A 101 -4.34 -7.79 -2.49
C THR A 101 -4.88 -8.30 -3.82
N ILE A 102 -4.69 -7.54 -4.90
CA ILE A 102 -5.04 -7.92 -6.27
C ILE A 102 -3.76 -8.41 -6.97
N PRO A 103 -3.67 -9.69 -7.36
CA PRO A 103 -2.49 -10.20 -8.08
C PRO A 103 -2.26 -9.45 -9.39
N ARG A 104 -1.09 -8.83 -9.50
CA ARG A 104 -0.66 -7.94 -10.60
C ARG A 104 -0.70 -8.60 -11.99
N ASP A 105 -0.60 -9.93 -12.03
CA ASP A 105 -0.50 -10.75 -13.25
C ASP A 105 -1.87 -11.33 -13.70
N ILE A 106 -3.00 -10.89 -13.14
CA ILE A 106 -4.35 -11.22 -13.69
C ILE A 106 -4.46 -10.67 -15.11
N TYR A 107 -4.74 -11.53 -16.08
CA TYR A 107 -4.95 -11.15 -17.47
C TYR A 107 -6.36 -10.60 -17.71
N LEU A 108 -6.49 -9.57 -18.54
CA LEU A 108 -7.75 -8.91 -18.85
C LEU A 108 -7.94 -8.78 -20.37
N ASP A 109 -8.92 -9.49 -20.93
CA ASP A 109 -9.12 -9.61 -22.39
C ASP A 109 -9.26 -8.26 -23.11
N TYR A 110 -9.86 -7.26 -22.46
CA TYR A 110 -10.06 -5.92 -23.02
C TYR A 110 -8.79 -5.03 -22.99
N LEU A 111 -7.78 -5.40 -22.20
CA LEU A 111 -6.43 -4.84 -22.28
C LEU A 111 -5.59 -5.61 -23.31
N GLY A 112 -5.83 -6.92 -23.44
CA GLY A 112 -4.95 -7.85 -24.17
C GLY A 112 -3.70 -8.25 -23.39
N ASP A 113 -3.61 -7.87 -22.13
CA ASP A 113 -2.47 -8.05 -21.23
C ASP A 113 -2.95 -8.02 -19.75
N LYS A 114 -2.00 -8.03 -18.82
CA LYS A 114 -2.16 -8.06 -17.37
C LYS A 114 -2.65 -6.75 -16.76
N ILE A 115 -3.30 -6.88 -15.61
CA ILE A 115 -3.84 -5.76 -14.83
C ILE A 115 -2.78 -4.77 -14.36
N ASN A 116 -1.52 -5.18 -14.13
CA ASN A 116 -0.45 -4.26 -13.74
C ASN A 116 -0.10 -3.24 -14.84
N GLY A 117 -0.37 -3.56 -16.11
CA GLY A 117 -0.25 -2.67 -17.26
C GLY A 117 -1.36 -1.62 -17.35
N ALA A 118 -2.48 -1.79 -16.65
CA ALA A 118 -3.67 -0.93 -16.78
C ALA A 118 -3.38 0.56 -16.53
N TYR A 119 -2.48 0.89 -15.59
CA TYR A 119 -2.05 2.27 -15.38
C TYR A 119 -1.25 2.81 -16.58
N SER A 120 -0.26 2.05 -17.07
CA SER A 120 0.58 2.45 -18.20
C SER A 120 -0.23 2.63 -19.49
N TYR A 121 -1.17 1.72 -19.77
CA TYR A 121 -2.06 1.83 -20.94
C TYR A 121 -3.04 3.01 -20.85
N GLY A 122 -3.37 3.48 -19.64
CA GLY A 122 -4.17 4.69 -19.48
C GLY A 122 -3.37 5.92 -19.88
N GLU A 123 -2.18 6.10 -19.30
CA GLU A 123 -1.27 7.21 -19.64
C GLU A 123 -0.88 7.24 -21.13
N GLU A 124 -0.61 6.07 -21.73
CA GLU A 124 -0.31 5.95 -23.17
C GLU A 124 -1.50 6.40 -24.05
N LYS A 125 -2.72 5.95 -23.73
CA LYS A 125 -3.92 6.32 -24.50
C LYS A 125 -4.33 7.77 -24.27
N LYS A 126 -4.11 8.30 -23.06
CA LYS A 126 -4.33 9.69 -22.68
C LYS A 126 -3.64 9.99 -21.34
N VAL A 127 -2.67 10.90 -21.36
CA VAL A 127 -2.00 11.44 -20.17
C VAL A 127 -3.01 11.90 -19.12
N GLY A 128 -2.81 11.51 -17.86
CA GLY A 128 -3.73 11.74 -16.74
C GLY A 128 -4.96 10.81 -16.74
N SER A 129 -4.85 9.59 -17.28
CA SER A 129 -5.93 8.59 -17.24
C SER A 129 -5.51 7.18 -16.79
N GLY A 130 -4.24 6.99 -16.42
CA GLY A 130 -3.72 5.75 -15.82
C GLY A 130 -4.47 5.32 -14.57
N LEU A 131 -4.73 6.26 -13.65
CA LEU A 131 -5.59 5.97 -12.48
C LEU A 131 -7.00 5.55 -12.89
N ILE A 132 -7.60 6.18 -13.91
CA ILE A 132 -8.96 5.86 -14.37
C ILE A 132 -9.04 4.42 -14.88
N LEU A 133 -8.08 4.01 -15.71
CA LEU A 133 -8.05 2.65 -16.27
C LEU A 133 -7.67 1.60 -15.21
N ALA A 134 -6.76 1.90 -14.29
CA ALA A 134 -6.41 1.02 -13.16
C ALA A 134 -7.59 0.84 -12.18
N LYS A 135 -8.34 1.91 -11.86
CA LYS A 135 -9.57 1.86 -11.05
C LYS A 135 -10.63 0.98 -11.71
N ALA A 136 -10.86 1.15 -13.01
CA ALA A 136 -11.82 0.35 -13.77
C ALA A 136 -11.42 -1.15 -13.80
N ALA A 137 -10.14 -1.44 -14.02
CA ALA A 137 -9.63 -2.81 -14.02
C ALA A 137 -9.82 -3.52 -12.67
N VAL A 138 -9.48 -2.85 -11.56
CA VAL A 138 -9.69 -3.41 -10.21
C VAL A 138 -11.16 -3.51 -9.85
N ALA A 139 -12.00 -2.55 -10.27
CA ALA A 139 -13.46 -2.63 -10.08
C ALA A 139 -14.04 -3.88 -10.78
N GLN A 140 -13.65 -4.17 -12.02
CA GLN A 140 -14.09 -5.38 -12.75
C GLN A 140 -13.66 -6.68 -12.05
N VAL A 141 -12.42 -6.76 -11.56
CA VAL A 141 -11.92 -7.96 -10.85
C VAL A 141 -12.66 -8.17 -9.52
N SER A 142 -13.05 -7.10 -8.83
CA SER A 142 -13.54 -7.15 -7.45
C SER A 142 -15.06 -7.04 -7.24
N ASP A 143 -15.80 -6.47 -8.20
CA ASP A 143 -17.19 -5.97 -8.02
C ASP A 143 -17.32 -5.01 -6.81
N LEU A 144 -16.32 -4.15 -6.63
CA LEU A 144 -16.31 -3.11 -5.60
C LEU A 144 -16.08 -1.74 -6.25
N PRO A 145 -16.89 -0.71 -5.90
CA PRO A 145 -16.65 0.65 -6.32
C PRO A 145 -15.27 1.13 -5.87
N VAL A 146 -14.41 1.56 -6.80
CA VAL A 146 -13.09 2.12 -6.48
C VAL A 146 -13.23 3.64 -6.48
N HIS A 147 -13.41 4.21 -5.30
CA HIS A 147 -13.72 5.64 -5.12
C HIS A 147 -12.52 6.51 -5.46
N TYR A 148 -11.35 6.11 -4.95
CA TYR A 148 -10.10 6.85 -5.05
C TYR A 148 -8.95 5.93 -5.46
N ALA A 149 -7.89 6.48 -6.02
CA ALA A 149 -6.65 5.78 -6.27
C ALA A 149 -5.43 6.63 -5.92
N VAL A 150 -4.34 5.94 -5.56
CA VAL A 150 -3.05 6.55 -5.31
C VAL A 150 -1.94 5.66 -5.89
N ARG A 151 -1.11 6.20 -6.77
CA ARG A 151 0.14 5.58 -7.22
C ARG A 151 1.34 6.22 -6.54
N ILE A 152 2.28 5.39 -6.10
CA ILE A 152 3.56 5.77 -5.48
C ILE A 152 4.70 4.98 -6.13
N ASP A 153 5.83 5.65 -6.34
CA ASP A 153 7.09 5.02 -6.74
C ASP A 153 7.94 4.54 -5.55
N PHE A 154 8.94 3.71 -5.82
CA PHE A 154 9.82 3.17 -4.77
C PHE A 154 10.71 4.23 -4.09
N SER A 155 10.94 5.38 -4.72
CA SER A 155 11.71 6.50 -4.16
C SER A 155 10.90 7.22 -3.07
N ALA A 156 9.66 7.60 -3.36
CA ALA A 156 8.78 8.26 -2.40
C ALA A 156 8.49 7.37 -1.19
N PHE A 157 8.27 6.07 -1.41
CA PHE A 157 8.11 5.12 -0.31
C PHE A 157 9.32 5.15 0.63
N SER A 158 10.53 5.06 0.08
CA SER A 158 11.77 5.02 0.85
C SER A 158 11.98 6.33 1.60
N GLN A 159 11.92 7.47 0.89
CA GLN A 159 12.06 8.80 1.48
C GLN A 159 11.07 9.06 2.62
N VAL A 160 9.81 8.63 2.49
CA VAL A 160 8.80 8.82 3.56
C VAL A 160 9.13 7.97 4.79
N VAL A 161 9.64 6.75 4.63
CA VAL A 161 10.13 5.93 5.76
C VAL A 161 11.36 6.59 6.43
N ASP A 162 12.28 7.15 5.65
CA ASP A 162 13.47 7.84 6.18
C ASP A 162 13.14 9.15 6.90
N LEU A 163 12.20 9.94 6.37
CA LEU A 163 11.70 11.17 7.03
C LEU A 163 11.00 10.88 8.37
N MET A 164 10.38 9.71 8.51
CA MET A 164 9.88 9.22 9.80
C MET A 164 10.99 8.70 10.73
N GLY A 165 12.19 8.45 10.21
CA GLY A 165 13.29 7.83 10.94
C GLY A 165 13.10 6.32 11.11
N GLY A 166 12.82 5.62 10.00
CA GLY A 166 12.70 4.16 9.92
C GLY A 166 11.40 3.57 10.49
N VAL A 167 11.15 2.29 10.27
CA VAL A 167 9.97 1.55 10.77
C VAL A 167 10.39 0.26 11.46
N ASP A 168 9.64 -0.14 12.49
CA ASP A 168 9.94 -1.30 13.31
C ASP A 168 9.05 -2.49 12.88
N VAL A 169 9.66 -3.56 12.35
CA VAL A 169 8.99 -4.66 11.65
C VAL A 169 9.30 -6.00 12.31
N GLU A 170 8.26 -6.75 12.71
CA GLU A 170 8.42 -8.10 13.27
C GLU A 170 8.61 -9.13 12.14
N VAL A 171 9.85 -9.59 11.96
CA VAL A 171 10.25 -10.59 10.96
C VAL A 171 9.98 -11.99 11.51
N GLU A 172 9.16 -12.79 10.82
CA GLU A 172 8.65 -14.06 11.34
C GLU A 172 9.69 -15.18 11.31
N ASN A 173 10.51 -15.24 10.27
CA ASN A 173 11.56 -16.23 10.06
C ASN A 173 12.82 -15.51 9.57
N THR A 174 14.00 -16.02 9.92
CA THR A 174 15.24 -15.54 9.29
C THR A 174 15.25 -16.04 7.87
N PHE A 175 15.38 -15.15 6.89
CA PHE A 175 15.48 -15.53 5.48
C PHE A 175 16.49 -14.67 4.73
N GLU A 176 16.94 -15.18 3.60
CA GLU A 176 17.89 -14.54 2.72
C GLU A 176 17.40 -14.64 1.28
N ASP A 177 17.43 -13.53 0.55
CA ASP A 177 17.10 -13.42 -0.86
C ASP A 177 18.38 -13.09 -1.61
N ASN A 178 18.87 -14.08 -2.38
CA ASN A 178 20.14 -14.01 -3.10
C ASN A 178 20.00 -13.46 -4.53
N MET A 179 18.78 -13.13 -4.97
CA MET A 179 18.49 -12.60 -6.31
C MET A 179 17.70 -11.29 -6.20
N TYR A 180 18.02 -10.45 -5.22
CA TYR A 180 17.41 -9.13 -5.10
C TYR A 180 18.01 -8.18 -6.16
N PRO A 181 17.21 -7.57 -7.04
CA PRO A 181 17.74 -6.80 -8.18
C PRO A 181 18.39 -5.49 -7.75
N ILE A 182 19.62 -5.25 -8.22
CA ILE A 182 20.34 -3.99 -8.09
C ILE A 182 19.77 -3.00 -9.10
N SER A 183 19.23 -1.89 -8.62
CA SER A 183 18.70 -0.80 -9.45
C SER A 183 19.78 -0.21 -10.36
N GLY A 184 19.47 -0.04 -11.64
CA GLY A 184 20.41 0.44 -12.67
C GLY A 184 21.31 -0.65 -13.24
N ARG A 185 21.08 -1.93 -12.91
CA ARG A 185 21.79 -3.09 -13.47
C ARG A 185 20.88 -4.11 -14.14
N GLU A 186 19.58 -3.84 -14.26
CA GLU A 186 18.58 -4.76 -14.82
C GLU A 186 18.96 -5.30 -16.22
N ASN A 187 19.74 -4.53 -16.99
CA ASN A 187 20.24 -4.87 -18.33
C ASN A 187 21.78 -5.04 -18.44
N ASP A 188 22.50 -5.15 -17.31
CA ASP A 188 23.97 -5.29 -17.29
C ASP A 188 24.42 -6.61 -17.97
N PRO A 189 25.33 -6.61 -18.95
CA PRO A 189 25.80 -7.82 -19.62
C PRO A 189 26.68 -8.73 -18.74
N CYS A 190 27.04 -8.34 -17.51
CA CYS A 190 27.89 -9.10 -16.59
C CYS A 190 29.18 -9.60 -17.26
N ASP A 191 29.93 -8.64 -17.82
CA ASP A 191 31.16 -8.84 -18.60
C ASP A 191 31.05 -9.85 -19.76
N GLY A 192 29.82 -10.17 -20.19
CA GLY A 192 29.51 -11.14 -21.24
C GLY A 192 29.85 -12.60 -20.90
N GLN A 193 30.23 -12.89 -19.65
CA GLN A 193 30.83 -14.15 -19.23
C GLN A 193 30.00 -14.94 -18.21
N ASP A 194 29.06 -14.28 -17.51
CA ASP A 194 28.14 -14.94 -16.59
C ASP A 194 26.76 -15.17 -17.25
N PRO A 195 26.41 -16.42 -17.63
CA PRO A 195 25.12 -16.74 -18.24
C PRO A 195 23.94 -16.68 -17.25
N GLN A 196 24.20 -16.53 -15.94
CA GLN A 196 23.17 -16.35 -14.91
C GLN A 196 22.95 -14.87 -14.56
N PHE A 197 23.80 -13.97 -15.07
CA PHE A 197 23.77 -12.52 -14.84
C PHE A 197 23.72 -12.12 -13.35
N LEU A 198 24.46 -12.83 -12.49
CA LEU A 198 24.49 -12.62 -11.03
C LEU A 198 24.95 -11.20 -10.65
N CYS A 199 25.72 -10.52 -11.51
CA CYS A 199 26.16 -9.14 -11.28
C CYS A 199 25.01 -8.11 -11.20
N ARG A 200 23.80 -8.49 -11.65
CA ARG A 200 22.56 -7.70 -11.55
C ARG A 200 21.89 -7.79 -10.18
N TYR A 201 22.37 -8.65 -9.28
CA TYR A 201 21.71 -9.00 -8.04
C TYR A 201 22.61 -8.81 -6.82
N GLU A 202 21.98 -8.57 -5.67
CA GLU A 202 22.60 -8.52 -4.36
C GLU A 202 21.91 -9.51 -3.39
N THR A 203 22.67 -9.99 -2.40
CA THR A 203 22.13 -10.76 -1.29
C THR A 203 21.56 -9.82 -0.23
N VAL A 204 20.29 -10.02 0.16
CA VAL A 204 19.66 -9.30 1.26
C VAL A 204 19.15 -10.29 2.32
N THR A 205 19.53 -10.08 3.58
CA THR A 205 19.25 -11.00 4.69
C THR A 205 18.44 -10.29 5.77
N PHE A 206 17.38 -10.94 6.26
CA PHE A 206 16.51 -10.43 7.32
C PHE A 206 16.48 -11.41 8.48
N SER A 207 16.81 -10.95 9.69
CA SER A 207 16.85 -11.78 10.89
C SER A 207 15.48 -11.88 11.55
N LYS A 208 15.12 -13.05 12.10
CA LYS A 208 13.89 -13.24 12.90
C LYS A 208 13.83 -12.26 14.10
N GLY A 209 12.64 -11.71 14.36
CA GLY A 209 12.35 -10.80 15.47
C GLY A 209 12.09 -9.36 15.01
N LEU A 210 12.06 -8.42 15.97
CA LEU A 210 11.84 -7.00 15.70
C LEU A 210 13.08 -6.36 15.05
N ASN A 211 12.96 -5.98 13.78
CA ASN A 211 13.99 -5.31 13.01
C ASN A 211 13.62 -3.83 12.83
N HIS A 212 14.58 -2.92 13.04
CA HIS A 212 14.43 -1.53 12.64
C HIS A 212 14.90 -1.38 11.18
N MET A 213 14.06 -0.82 10.32
CA MET A 213 14.30 -0.71 8.88
C MET A 213 14.24 0.75 8.43
N ASP A 214 15.30 1.24 7.80
CA ASP A 214 15.28 2.46 6.99
C ASP A 214 14.48 2.26 5.69
N GLY A 215 14.32 3.30 4.86
CA GLY A 215 13.53 3.26 3.63
C GLY A 215 14.03 2.21 2.64
N ALA A 216 15.34 2.11 2.45
CA ALA A 216 15.96 1.12 1.56
C ALA A 216 15.74 -0.32 2.07
N THR A 217 15.91 -0.57 3.36
CA THR A 217 15.72 -1.87 4.00
C THR A 217 14.24 -2.28 4.00
N ALA A 218 13.34 -1.33 4.28
CA ALA A 218 11.89 -1.52 4.24
C ALA A 218 11.41 -1.85 2.81
N LEU A 219 11.98 -1.17 1.80
CA LEU A 219 11.71 -1.44 0.38
C LEU A 219 12.20 -2.83 -0.03
N LYS A 220 13.44 -3.18 0.34
CA LYS A 220 14.02 -4.51 0.11
C LYS A 220 13.14 -5.62 0.70
N PHE A 221 12.69 -5.45 1.94
CA PHE A 221 11.79 -6.38 2.60
C PHE A 221 10.41 -6.48 1.90
N ALA A 222 9.85 -5.35 1.45
CA ALA A 222 8.57 -5.31 0.74
C ALA A 222 8.60 -5.88 -0.69
N ARG A 223 9.78 -5.91 -1.33
CA ARG A 223 9.99 -6.40 -2.72
C ARG A 223 10.56 -7.82 -2.81
N SER A 224 11.30 -8.26 -1.79
CA SER A 224 11.94 -9.58 -1.76
C SER A 224 10.97 -10.73 -2.05
N ARG A 225 11.43 -11.70 -2.85
CA ARG A 225 10.65 -12.84 -3.35
C ARG A 225 11.50 -14.07 -3.76
N HIS A 226 12.82 -13.95 -3.87
CA HIS A 226 13.71 -15.03 -4.34
C HIS A 226 14.54 -15.64 -3.21
N SER A 227 13.89 -15.93 -2.08
CA SER A 227 14.52 -16.67 -0.99
C SER A 227 14.63 -18.16 -1.31
N GLN A 228 15.69 -18.80 -0.82
CA GLN A 228 15.87 -20.26 -0.89
C GLN A 228 14.93 -21.02 0.07
N ASP A 229 14.39 -20.34 1.10
CA ASP A 229 13.31 -20.90 1.91
C ASP A 229 12.00 -20.82 1.12
N LEU A 230 11.44 -21.98 0.76
CA LEU A 230 10.21 -22.10 -0.05
C LEU A 230 8.97 -21.45 0.58
N THR A 231 8.96 -21.17 1.89
CA THR A 231 7.86 -20.47 2.56
C THR A 231 7.98 -18.94 2.47
N GLU A 232 9.20 -18.45 2.22
CA GLU A 232 9.57 -17.03 2.14
C GLU A 232 9.86 -16.59 0.67
N GLY A 233 10.19 -17.52 -0.23
CA GLY A 233 10.44 -17.31 -1.66
C GLY A 233 9.20 -17.27 -2.55
N THR A 234 8.09 -16.65 -2.10
CA THR A 234 6.81 -16.64 -2.83
C THR A 234 6.15 -15.27 -2.89
N ASP A 235 5.29 -15.04 -3.88
CA ASP A 235 4.48 -13.83 -3.99
C ASP A 235 3.46 -13.69 -2.84
N PHE A 236 3.02 -14.81 -2.25
CA PHE A 236 2.25 -14.80 -1.00
C PHE A 236 3.09 -14.34 0.20
N ALA A 237 4.36 -14.73 0.29
CA ALA A 237 5.29 -14.21 1.31
C ALA A 237 5.57 -12.72 1.09
N ARG A 238 5.82 -12.28 -0.14
CA ARG A 238 5.94 -10.84 -0.49
C ARG A 238 4.70 -10.07 -0.05
N SER A 239 3.50 -10.58 -0.33
CA SER A 239 2.24 -9.97 0.11
C SER A 239 2.13 -9.86 1.64
N LYS A 240 2.55 -10.88 2.41
CA LYS A 240 2.64 -10.80 3.88
C LYS A 240 3.65 -9.74 4.34
N ARG A 241 4.82 -9.63 3.70
CA ARG A 241 5.83 -8.60 4.01
C ARG A 241 5.31 -7.20 3.74
N GLN A 242 4.64 -6.99 2.60
CA GLN A 242 3.97 -5.74 2.28
C GLN A 242 2.94 -5.38 3.36
N GLN A 243 2.11 -6.33 3.80
CA GLN A 243 1.14 -6.12 4.89
C GLN A 243 1.82 -5.74 6.22
N LYS A 244 2.96 -6.34 6.55
CA LYS A 244 3.77 -5.98 7.74
C LYS A 244 4.37 -4.58 7.66
N ILE A 245 4.94 -4.23 6.50
CA ILE A 245 5.48 -2.89 6.22
C ILE A 245 4.38 -1.85 6.33
N ILE A 246 3.24 -2.09 5.68
CA ILE A 246 2.02 -1.29 5.75
C ILE A 246 1.60 -1.07 7.22
N ALA A 247 1.58 -2.11 8.06
CA ALA A 247 1.28 -2.00 9.49
C ALA A 247 2.32 -1.17 10.28
N ALA A 248 3.61 -1.48 10.14
CA ALA A 248 4.72 -0.80 10.82
C ALA A 248 4.79 0.69 10.46
N VAL A 249 4.55 1.00 9.17
CA VAL A 249 4.45 2.36 8.65
C VAL A 249 3.39 3.18 9.41
N LYS A 250 2.18 2.66 9.70
CA LYS A 250 1.25 3.44 10.57
C LYS A 250 1.75 3.56 11.99
N GLN A 251 2.27 2.49 12.58
CA GLN A 251 2.72 2.51 13.97
C GLN A 251 3.75 3.64 14.18
N LYS A 252 4.61 3.88 13.18
CA LYS A 252 5.50 5.04 13.14
C LYS A 252 4.79 6.34 12.80
N ALA A 253 4.01 6.38 11.72
CA ALA A 253 3.39 7.58 11.17
C ALA A 253 2.32 8.24 12.08
N LEU A 254 1.64 7.47 12.95
CA LEU A 254 0.78 7.97 14.03
C LEU A 254 1.43 7.94 15.41
N SER A 255 2.75 7.77 15.51
CA SER A 255 3.46 7.92 16.78
C SER A 255 3.50 9.40 17.19
N LEU A 256 3.50 9.67 18.51
CA LEU A 256 3.55 11.04 19.04
C LEU A 256 4.77 11.85 18.54
N PRO A 257 5.99 11.30 18.41
CA PRO A 257 7.13 12.03 17.86
C PRO A 257 6.94 12.49 16.41
N ILE A 258 6.12 11.78 15.63
CA ILE A 258 5.80 12.17 14.25
C ILE A 258 4.63 13.17 14.25
N LEU A 259 3.50 12.85 14.87
CA LEU A 259 2.32 13.72 14.91
C LEU A 259 2.54 15.11 15.51
N LEU A 260 3.62 15.31 16.30
CA LEU A 260 4.00 16.60 16.88
C LEU A 260 5.12 17.33 16.12
N ASP A 261 5.83 16.68 15.19
CA ASP A 261 6.91 17.27 14.40
C ASP A 261 6.37 17.88 13.09
N PHE A 262 6.00 19.15 13.19
CA PHE A 262 5.51 19.96 12.06
C PHE A 262 6.48 20.03 10.87
N ASN A 263 7.79 19.96 11.11
CA ASN A 263 8.81 20.17 10.08
C ASN A 263 9.01 18.91 9.24
N LYS A 264 9.11 17.74 9.90
CA LYS A 264 9.01 16.44 9.20
C LYS A 264 7.70 16.33 8.44
N GLY A 265 6.63 16.91 8.97
CA GLY A 265 5.34 16.96 8.29
C GLY A 265 5.36 17.65 6.95
N LEU A 266 5.85 18.89 6.90
CA LEU A 266 6.03 19.62 5.65
C LEU A 266 6.87 18.81 4.65
N GLN A 267 7.94 18.17 5.11
CA GLN A 267 8.81 17.35 4.29
C GLN A 267 8.06 16.14 3.71
N ILE A 268 7.38 15.34 4.54
CA ILE A 268 6.62 14.15 4.10
C ILE A 268 5.48 14.54 3.13
N TYR A 269 4.78 15.66 3.37
CA TYR A 269 3.77 16.15 2.43
C TYR A 269 4.38 16.56 1.09
N ASN A 270 5.46 17.34 1.10
CA ASN A 270 6.10 17.81 -0.13
C ASN A 270 6.69 16.64 -0.94
N THR A 271 7.36 15.70 -0.28
CA THR A 271 7.89 14.46 -0.89
C THR A 271 6.78 13.61 -1.48
N LEU A 272 5.62 13.48 -0.84
CA LEU A 272 4.48 12.84 -1.50
C LEU A 272 4.00 13.68 -2.69
N LYS A 273 3.75 14.98 -2.54
CA LYS A 273 3.20 15.83 -3.59
C LYS A 273 4.06 15.90 -4.87
N SER A 274 5.36 15.59 -4.82
CA SER A 274 6.22 15.49 -6.00
C SER A 274 6.36 14.08 -6.61
N HIS A 275 5.87 13.02 -5.94
CA HIS A 275 6.07 11.61 -6.35
C HIS A 275 4.80 10.73 -6.23
N LEU A 276 3.64 11.35 -6.03
CA LEU A 276 2.37 10.69 -5.79
C LEU A 276 1.33 11.18 -6.80
N ASP A 277 0.78 10.25 -7.58
CA ASP A 277 -0.34 10.49 -8.49
C ASP A 277 -1.64 10.03 -7.82
N THR A 278 -2.64 10.91 -7.74
CA THR A 278 -3.93 10.63 -7.08
C THR A 278 -5.06 11.49 -7.61
N ASP A 279 -6.28 10.95 -7.50
CA ASP A 279 -7.54 11.67 -7.69
C ASP A 279 -8.12 12.27 -6.39
N ILE A 280 -7.49 12.04 -5.23
CA ILE A 280 -7.90 12.64 -3.95
C ILE A 280 -7.59 14.14 -3.99
N THR A 281 -8.62 14.99 -3.86
CA THR A 281 -8.44 16.45 -3.90
C THR A 281 -7.91 17.03 -2.59
N GLU A 282 -7.33 18.23 -2.65
CA GLU A 282 -6.82 18.95 -1.46
C GLU A 282 -7.90 19.23 -0.40
N ASN A 283 -9.18 19.26 -0.79
CA ASN A 283 -10.31 19.38 0.14
C ASN A 283 -10.57 18.08 0.91
N GLU A 284 -10.49 16.94 0.23
CA GLU A 284 -10.78 15.60 0.77
C GLU A 284 -9.67 15.09 1.71
N PHE A 285 -8.44 15.59 1.58
CA PHE A 285 -7.35 15.33 2.53
C PHE A 285 -7.74 15.55 4.00
N ASN A 286 -8.58 16.56 4.30
CA ASN A 286 -9.11 16.80 5.65
C ASN A 286 -10.02 15.65 6.13
N GLY A 287 -10.83 15.11 5.23
CA GLY A 287 -11.66 13.93 5.47
C GLY A 287 -10.80 12.70 5.74
N PHE A 288 -9.83 12.44 4.87
CA PHE A 288 -8.93 11.29 5.02
C PHE A 288 -8.08 11.34 6.29
N PHE A 289 -7.62 12.51 6.72
CA PHE A 289 -6.97 12.67 8.04
C PHE A 289 -7.92 12.29 9.19
N LYS A 290 -9.11 12.88 9.22
CA LYS A 290 -10.07 12.62 10.29
C LYS A 290 -10.53 11.16 10.30
N LEU A 291 -10.63 10.53 9.13
CA LEU A 291 -10.87 9.10 8.98
C LEU A 291 -9.68 8.26 9.47
N ALA A 292 -8.44 8.63 9.15
CA ALA A 292 -7.23 7.94 9.63
C ALA A 292 -7.11 7.98 11.17
N LEU A 293 -7.55 9.07 11.81
CA LEU A 293 -7.64 9.17 13.28
C LEU A 293 -8.78 8.33 13.87
N ARG A 294 -9.94 8.23 13.21
CA ARG A 294 -11.04 7.32 13.64
C ARG A 294 -10.64 5.86 13.50
N LEU A 295 -10.09 5.52 12.34
CA LEU A 295 -9.49 4.23 12.02
C LEU A 295 -8.08 4.08 12.62
N LYS A 296 -7.72 4.93 13.59
CA LYS A 296 -6.53 4.72 14.40
C LYS A 296 -6.65 3.40 15.14
N GLU A 297 -7.84 2.97 15.59
CA GLU A 297 -7.93 2.14 16.82
C GLU A 297 -7.82 0.45 16.72
N ALA A 298 -8.83 0.50 15.70
CA ALA A 298 -9.76 -0.37 14.89
C ALA A 298 -9.14 -1.19 13.71
N ALA A 299 -9.63 -2.41 13.37
CA ALA A 299 -8.78 -3.59 13.00
C ALA A 299 -8.46 -3.90 11.51
N LEU A 300 -7.22 -4.32 11.27
CA LEU A 300 -6.68 -4.85 10.01
C LEU A 300 -7.26 -6.24 9.72
N VAL A 301 -7.77 -6.42 8.50
CA VAL A 301 -8.00 -7.74 7.90
C VAL A 301 -7.32 -7.73 6.53
N ASN A 302 -6.61 -8.81 6.22
CA ASN A 302 -5.95 -8.96 4.92
C ASN A 302 -6.71 -10.01 4.11
N VAL A 303 -6.93 -9.74 2.83
CA VAL A 303 -7.64 -10.61 1.91
C VAL A 303 -6.75 -10.74 0.68
N ASN A 304 -6.37 -11.96 0.33
CA ASN A 304 -5.64 -12.23 -0.90
C ASN A 304 -6.59 -12.95 -1.85
N LEU A 305 -6.46 -12.70 -3.16
CA LEU A 305 -6.99 -13.60 -4.16
C LEU A 305 -5.92 -14.67 -4.40
N ASP A 306 -6.25 -15.93 -4.08
CA ASP A 306 -5.30 -17.05 -4.08
C ASP A 306 -5.69 -18.14 -5.10
N GLU A 307 -4.96 -19.27 -5.06
CA GLU A 307 -5.11 -20.40 -5.99
C GLU A 307 -6.51 -21.05 -5.95
N THR A 308 -7.35 -20.75 -4.94
CA THR A 308 -8.76 -21.20 -4.90
C THR A 308 -9.70 -20.36 -5.75
N LEU A 309 -9.26 -19.19 -6.23
CA LEU A 309 -10.05 -18.23 -7.01
C LEU A 309 -9.44 -17.95 -8.40
N LEU A 310 -8.12 -18.02 -8.51
CA LEU A 310 -7.34 -17.77 -9.72
C LEU A 310 -6.48 -18.99 -10.02
N TYR A 311 -6.29 -19.31 -11.30
CA TYR A 311 -5.31 -20.31 -11.73
C TYR A 311 -4.34 -19.74 -12.76
N ASN A 312 -3.12 -20.30 -12.76
CA ASN A 312 -2.16 -20.09 -13.83
C ASN A 312 -2.32 -21.23 -14.87
N PRO A 313 -2.66 -20.91 -16.13
CA PRO A 313 -2.73 -21.90 -17.20
C PRO A 313 -1.32 -22.35 -17.65
N PRO A 314 -1.22 -23.34 -18.57
CA PRO A 314 0.05 -23.65 -19.23
C PRO A 314 0.67 -22.41 -19.89
N ILE A 315 2.00 -22.30 -19.86
CA ILE A 315 2.74 -21.12 -20.33
C ILE A 315 2.40 -20.82 -21.80
N ASP A 316 1.90 -19.61 -22.03
CA ASP A 316 1.61 -19.08 -23.36
C ASP A 316 2.88 -18.44 -23.95
N PRO A 317 3.32 -18.80 -25.18
CA PRO A 317 4.54 -18.25 -25.78
C PRO A 317 4.55 -16.73 -26.03
N VAL A 318 3.39 -16.08 -25.98
CA VAL A 318 3.21 -14.64 -26.22
C VAL A 318 2.88 -13.90 -24.91
N ARG A 319 2.02 -14.47 -24.06
CA ARG A 319 1.57 -13.85 -22.79
C ARG A 319 2.46 -14.20 -21.59
N GLY A 320 3.29 -15.24 -21.69
CA GLY A 320 4.13 -15.74 -20.61
C GLY A 320 3.33 -16.37 -19.47
N TRP A 321 3.72 -16.06 -18.23
CA TRP A 321 3.01 -16.46 -17.01
C TRP A 321 1.92 -15.44 -16.66
N TYR A 322 0.68 -15.88 -16.40
CA TYR A 322 -0.44 -14.99 -16.04
C TYR A 322 -1.50 -15.74 -15.22
N LEU A 323 -2.47 -15.00 -14.67
CA LEU A 323 -3.58 -15.55 -13.89
C LEU A 323 -4.93 -15.27 -14.55
N ILE A 324 -5.85 -16.23 -14.45
CA ILE A 324 -7.26 -16.10 -14.88
C ILE A 324 -8.19 -16.75 -13.84
N PRO A 325 -9.48 -16.38 -13.77
CA PRO A 325 -10.41 -16.96 -12.80
C PRO A 325 -10.62 -18.47 -13.01
N GLN A 326 -10.72 -19.23 -11.92
CA GLN A 326 -10.95 -20.69 -11.90
C GLN A 326 -12.07 -21.10 -12.88
N ASN A 327 -13.25 -20.48 -12.76
CA ASN A 327 -14.42 -20.78 -13.59
C ASN A 327 -14.64 -19.79 -14.75
N GLY A 328 -13.60 -19.06 -15.18
CA GLY A 328 -13.64 -18.15 -16.34
C GLY A 328 -14.42 -16.83 -16.15
N SER A 329 -15.14 -16.66 -15.04
CA SER A 329 -15.76 -15.40 -14.62
C SER A 329 -15.20 -14.92 -13.27
N PHE A 330 -15.28 -13.63 -12.99
CA PHE A 330 -14.88 -13.08 -11.69
C PHE A 330 -15.96 -13.28 -10.59
N GLU A 331 -17.10 -13.92 -10.88
CA GLU A 331 -18.27 -13.99 -9.98
C GLU A 331 -17.98 -14.69 -8.64
N GLU A 332 -17.04 -15.64 -8.61
CA GLU A 332 -16.58 -16.28 -7.37
C GLU A 332 -15.73 -15.33 -6.52
N ILE A 333 -14.90 -14.50 -7.15
CA ILE A 333 -14.13 -13.44 -6.48
C ILE A 333 -15.07 -12.36 -5.95
N HIS A 334 -16.06 -11.94 -6.74
CA HIS A 334 -17.11 -11.00 -6.32
C HIS A 334 -17.86 -11.53 -5.09
N SER A 335 -18.32 -12.79 -5.14
CA SER A 335 -19.03 -13.46 -4.05
C SER A 335 -18.17 -13.63 -2.79
N PHE A 336 -16.89 -14.00 -2.96
CA PHE A 336 -15.91 -14.13 -1.88
C PHE A 336 -15.66 -12.78 -1.20
N LEU A 337 -15.35 -11.72 -1.96
CA LEU A 337 -15.08 -10.39 -1.42
C LEU A 337 -16.32 -9.81 -0.72
N LYS A 338 -17.50 -9.97 -1.31
CA LYS A 338 -18.77 -9.59 -0.71
C LYS A 338 -18.99 -10.28 0.64
N GLN A 339 -18.72 -11.58 0.73
CA GLN A 339 -18.79 -12.32 2.01
C GLN A 339 -17.75 -11.83 3.03
N LYS A 340 -16.51 -11.52 2.62
CA LYS A 340 -15.49 -10.98 3.54
C LYS A 340 -15.89 -9.61 4.11
N LEU A 341 -16.55 -8.78 3.31
CA LEU A 341 -16.97 -7.42 3.69
C LEU A 341 -18.32 -7.36 4.42
N SER A 342 -19.22 -8.33 4.21
CA SER A 342 -20.51 -8.43 4.91
C SER A 342 -20.40 -8.96 6.34
N ASN A 343 -19.32 -9.69 6.67
CA ASN A 343 -19.07 -10.22 7.99
C ASN A 343 -18.50 -9.11 8.91
N GLN A 344 -19.40 -8.36 9.55
CA GLN A 344 -19.11 -7.23 10.45
C GLN A 344 -19.13 -7.63 11.93
#